data_AF-A0A1H0SNL7-F1
#
_entry.id   AF-A0A1H0SNL7-F1
#
_cell.length_a   1.000
_cell.length_b   1.000
_cell.length_c   1.000
_cell.angle_alpha   90.00
_cell.angle_beta   90.00
_cell.angle_gamma   90.00
#
_symmetry.space_group_name_H-M   'P 1'
#
loop_
_entity.id
_entity.type
_entity.pdbx_description
1 polymer ?
#
loop_
_entity_poly.entity_id
_entity_poly.type
_entity_poly.pdbx_seq_one_letter_code
_entity_poly.pdbx_strand_id
1 'polypeptide(L)'
;MSKNSLLLYGFIAILIAMGWFVYQKVTDDTYKGMSIIPEQHEDIPLFEGLEPSEHHYIINGDQWTDIYEFYINKLPKQGWKVEYKDSALNDNDSDNDWSGFYSGWSKEGFEGELSLSAHYNKFEDQTEVMFDKRPILVSSSWIEDIPKVICIYKAESDNECIEIRDKDRIRGIVGFINTEAYNYKEDTLPRSKTTVIDFGNIKVKVLYEDKKTIYFQSEKGVKESKPDPGFFELLNIPQ
;
A
#
# COMPACT_ATOMS: atom_id res chain seq x y z
N MET A 1 -51.06 -4.91 26.36
CA MET A 1 -50.91 -4.06 25.15
C MET A 1 -52.01 -4.40 24.17
N SER A 2 -52.76 -3.40 23.68
CA SER A 2 -53.76 -3.63 22.64
C SER A 2 -53.06 -3.99 21.32
N LYS A 3 -53.69 -4.81 20.47
CA LYS A 3 -53.13 -5.17 19.14
C LYS A 3 -52.66 -3.94 18.35
N ASN A 4 -53.37 -2.81 18.48
CA ASN A 4 -53.03 -1.54 17.82
C ASN A 4 -51.74 -0.92 18.35
N SER A 5 -51.47 -1.03 19.66
CA SER A 5 -50.18 -0.56 20.23
C SER A 5 -49.01 -1.41 19.76
N LEU A 6 -49.18 -2.73 19.61
CA LEU A 6 -48.11 -3.63 19.14
C LEU A 6 -47.76 -3.40 17.66
N LEU A 7 -48.78 -3.13 16.83
CA LEU A 7 -48.60 -2.75 15.42
C LEU A 7 -47.88 -1.40 15.28
N LEU A 8 -48.20 -0.42 16.14
CA LEU A 8 -47.53 0.88 16.15
C LEU A 8 -46.04 0.76 16.48
N TYR A 9 -45.68 -0.01 17.52
CA TYR A 9 -44.27 -0.22 17.87
C TYR A 9 -43.51 -0.99 16.79
N GLY A 10 -44.15 -1.98 16.14
CA GLY A 10 -43.56 -2.68 15.00
C GLY A 10 -43.27 -1.73 13.83
N PHE A 11 -44.19 -0.82 13.52
CA PHE A 11 -44.00 0.18 12.45
C PHE A 11 -42.87 1.17 12.78
N ILE A 12 -42.80 1.65 14.03
CA ILE A 12 -41.71 2.55 14.48
C ILE A 12 -40.36 1.85 14.37
N ALA A 13 -40.26 0.58 14.81
CA ALA A 13 -39.01 -0.19 14.70
C ALA A 13 -38.57 -0.37 13.25
N ILE A 14 -39.50 -0.62 12.32
CA ILE A 14 -39.21 -0.73 10.88
C ILE A 14 -38.71 0.62 10.32
N LEU A 15 -39.31 1.74 10.70
CA LEU A 15 -38.84 3.07 10.28
C LEU A 15 -37.42 3.37 10.79
N ILE A 16 -37.13 3.03 12.05
CA ILE A 16 -35.78 3.19 12.61
C ILE A 16 -34.77 2.31 11.87
N ALA A 17 -35.11 1.04 11.61
CA ALA A 17 -34.23 0.12 10.89
C ALA A 17 -33.99 0.57 9.44
N MET A 18 -35.03 1.06 8.74
CA MET A 18 -34.88 1.62 7.39
C MET A 18 -34.06 2.91 7.40
N GLY A 19 -34.28 3.80 8.36
CA GLY A 19 -33.48 5.02 8.52
C GLY A 19 -32.01 4.71 8.78
N TRP A 20 -31.72 3.74 9.64
CA TRP A 20 -30.37 3.25 9.90
C TRP A 20 -29.72 2.66 8.64
N PHE A 21 -30.45 1.82 7.90
CA PHE A 21 -29.95 1.19 6.68
C PHE A 21 -29.65 2.22 5.58
N VAL A 22 -30.54 3.19 5.37
CA VAL A 22 -30.32 4.27 4.38
C VAL A 22 -29.14 5.15 4.80
N TYR A 23 -29.03 5.48 6.10
CA TYR A 23 -27.91 6.26 6.62
C TYR A 23 -26.57 5.55 6.40
N GLN A 24 -26.47 4.26 6.75
CA GLN A 24 -25.27 3.46 6.49
C GLN A 24 -24.94 3.44 5.00
N LYS A 25 -25.94 3.17 4.14
CA LYS A 25 -25.72 3.12 2.69
C LYS A 25 -25.19 4.44 2.12
N VAL A 26 -25.77 5.58 2.51
CA VAL A 26 -25.31 6.89 2.06
C VAL A 26 -23.90 7.18 2.54
N THR A 27 -23.58 6.80 3.79
CA THR A 27 -22.24 6.94 4.36
C THR A 27 -21.23 6.09 3.60
N ASP A 28 -21.55 4.82 3.34
CA ASP A 28 -20.71 3.89 2.57
C ASP A 28 -20.46 4.40 1.15
N ASP A 29 -21.50 4.92 0.48
CA ASP A 29 -21.38 5.47 -0.87
C ASP A 29 -20.53 6.76 -0.87
N THR A 30 -20.59 7.56 0.20
CA THR A 30 -19.79 8.79 0.36
C THR A 30 -18.29 8.50 0.48
N TYR A 31 -17.90 7.43 1.17
CA TYR A 31 -16.47 7.14 1.43
C TYR A 31 -15.90 5.98 0.62
N LYS A 32 -16.64 5.49 -0.38
CA LYS A 32 -16.37 4.25 -1.11
C LYS A 32 -14.96 4.13 -1.70
N GLY A 33 -14.36 5.25 -2.09
CA GLY A 33 -13.02 5.33 -2.65
C GLY A 33 -11.90 5.62 -1.66
N MET A 34 -12.22 5.83 -0.38
CA MET A 34 -11.25 6.27 0.61
C MET A 34 -10.73 5.10 1.44
N SER A 35 -9.41 5.02 1.59
CA SER A 35 -8.80 4.02 2.48
C SER A 35 -8.63 4.51 3.92
N ILE A 36 -8.74 5.83 4.15
CA ILE A 36 -8.79 6.47 5.48
C ILE A 36 -9.92 7.50 5.51
N ILE A 37 -10.74 7.44 6.56
CA ILE A 37 -11.81 8.40 6.85
C ILE A 37 -11.44 9.09 8.16
N PRO A 38 -10.86 10.32 8.15
CA PRO A 38 -10.38 11.00 9.35
C PRO A 38 -11.36 11.02 10.53
N GLU A 39 -12.67 11.16 10.26
CA GLU A 39 -13.74 11.17 11.27
C GLU A 39 -13.87 9.85 12.04
N GLN A 40 -13.35 8.76 11.51
CA GLN A 40 -13.30 7.44 12.16
C GLN A 40 -12.00 7.22 12.96
N HIS A 41 -11.09 8.19 12.98
CA HIS A 41 -9.79 8.13 13.62
C HIS A 41 -9.62 9.27 14.63
N GLU A 42 -9.42 8.95 15.91
CA GLU A 42 -9.19 9.99 16.94
C GLU A 42 -7.88 10.75 16.74
N ASP A 43 -6.94 10.17 16.01
CA ASP A 43 -5.58 10.65 15.84
C ASP A 43 -5.27 11.24 14.46
N ILE A 44 -6.25 11.28 13.55
CA ILE A 44 -6.15 11.92 12.24
C ILE A 44 -7.16 13.08 12.21
N PRO A 45 -6.75 14.31 12.53
CA PRO A 45 -7.66 15.43 12.62
C PRO A 45 -8.12 15.86 11.22
N LEU A 46 -9.41 16.15 11.03
CA LEU A 46 -9.92 16.74 9.79
C LEU A 46 -9.74 18.26 9.80
N PHE A 47 -9.23 18.82 8.69
CA PHE A 47 -9.16 20.27 8.49
C PHE A 47 -10.58 20.86 8.36
N GLU A 48 -10.83 21.99 9.01
CA GLU A 48 -12.17 22.59 9.06
C GLU A 48 -12.63 23.03 7.68
N GLY A 49 -13.86 22.64 7.32
CA GLY A 49 -14.46 22.96 6.01
C GLY A 49 -14.14 21.97 4.89
N LEU A 50 -13.35 20.92 5.16
CA LEU A 50 -13.27 19.78 4.25
C LEU A 50 -14.57 18.99 4.26
N GLU A 51 -15.16 18.80 3.09
CA GLU A 51 -16.35 17.99 2.88
C GLU A 51 -16.01 16.72 2.10
N PRO A 52 -16.54 15.55 2.48
CA PRO A 52 -16.23 14.31 1.79
C PRO A 52 -16.94 14.19 0.43
N SER A 53 -16.24 13.62 -0.54
CA SER A 53 -16.71 13.19 -1.87
C SER A 53 -16.40 11.69 -2.04
N GLU A 54 -16.82 11.03 -3.13
CA GLU A 54 -16.68 9.56 -3.31
C GLU A 54 -15.23 9.05 -3.11
N HIS A 55 -14.22 9.87 -3.45
CA HIS A 55 -12.80 9.47 -3.48
C HIS A 55 -11.84 10.35 -2.66
N HIS A 56 -12.25 11.55 -2.27
CA HIS A 56 -11.40 12.55 -1.62
C HIS A 56 -12.25 13.55 -0.83
N TYR A 57 -11.61 14.45 -0.09
CA TYR A 57 -12.26 15.61 0.52
C TYR A 57 -12.07 16.85 -0.35
N ILE A 58 -13.03 17.75 -0.36
CA ILE A 58 -12.99 19.01 -1.10
C ILE A 58 -13.17 20.20 -0.16
N ILE A 59 -12.56 21.33 -0.52
CA ILE A 59 -12.86 22.63 0.06
C ILE A 59 -12.77 23.70 -1.04
N ASN A 60 -13.66 24.68 -1.02
CA ASN A 60 -13.68 25.74 -2.03
C ASN A 60 -12.43 26.63 -1.93
N GLY A 61 -11.91 27.01 -3.09
CA GLY A 61 -10.75 27.87 -3.26
C GLY A 61 -9.41 27.16 -3.10
N ASP A 62 -8.35 27.95 -3.32
CA ASP A 62 -6.97 27.56 -3.12
C ASP A 62 -6.61 27.61 -1.63
N GLN A 63 -6.62 26.45 -0.97
CA GLN A 63 -6.34 26.31 0.47
C GLN A 63 -5.28 25.23 0.75
N TRP A 64 -4.60 24.69 -0.27
CA TRP A 64 -3.67 23.57 -0.08
C TRP A 64 -2.51 23.93 0.85
N THR A 65 -2.09 25.21 0.90
CA THR A 65 -1.03 25.68 1.79
C THR A 65 -1.48 25.67 3.26
N ASP A 66 -2.69 26.16 3.56
CA ASP A 66 -3.25 26.15 4.91
C ASP A 66 -3.45 24.71 5.42
N ILE A 67 -3.92 23.85 4.52
CA ILE A 67 -4.07 22.41 4.77
C ILE A 67 -2.70 21.78 5.07
N TYR A 68 -1.67 22.08 4.26
CA TYR A 68 -0.31 21.59 4.49
C TYR A 68 0.20 21.99 5.87
N GLU A 69 0.11 23.28 6.21
CA GLU A 69 0.57 23.79 7.49
C GLU A 69 -0.19 23.18 8.67
N PHE A 70 -1.50 22.97 8.54
CA PHE A 70 -2.31 22.32 9.55
C PHE A 70 -1.79 20.92 9.87
N TYR A 71 -1.59 20.07 8.86
CA TYR A 71 -1.17 18.69 9.09
C TYR A 71 0.27 18.57 9.58
N ILE A 72 1.18 19.39 9.05
CA ILE A 72 2.57 19.45 9.53
C ILE A 72 2.63 19.81 11.02
N ASN A 73 1.70 20.65 11.50
CA ASN A 73 1.66 21.07 12.89
C ASN A 73 0.85 20.15 13.82
N LYS A 74 -0.19 19.50 13.31
CA LYS A 74 -1.14 18.72 14.13
C LYS A 74 -0.76 17.25 14.26
N LEU A 75 -0.34 16.59 13.17
CA LEU A 75 -0.03 15.16 13.18
C LEU A 75 1.09 14.78 14.15
N PRO A 76 2.21 15.54 14.25
CA PRO A 76 3.25 15.24 15.24
C PRO A 76 2.75 15.28 16.69
N LYS A 77 1.80 16.16 17.00
CA LYS A 77 1.20 16.26 18.35
C LYS A 77 0.33 15.05 18.69
N GLN A 78 -0.11 14.30 17.69
CA GLN A 78 -0.87 13.06 17.82
C GLN A 78 0.02 11.80 17.70
N GLY A 79 1.35 11.97 17.75
CA GLY A 79 2.32 10.87 17.74
C GLY A 79 2.72 10.36 16.36
N TRP A 80 2.28 11.02 15.28
CA TRP A 80 2.72 10.70 13.93
C TRP A 80 4.13 11.24 13.67
N LYS A 81 4.94 10.47 12.95
CA LYS A 81 6.27 10.86 12.50
C LYS A 81 6.25 11.04 10.99
N VAL A 82 6.86 12.11 10.51
CA VAL A 82 6.96 12.35 9.07
C VAL A 82 8.03 11.42 8.49
N GLU A 83 7.67 10.64 7.47
CA GLU A 83 8.59 9.77 6.73
C GLU A 83 9.14 10.49 5.50
N TYR A 84 8.25 11.14 4.75
CA TYR A 84 8.60 12.05 3.65
C TYR A 84 7.57 13.16 3.55
N LYS A 85 7.96 14.26 2.93
CA LYS A 85 7.07 15.35 2.57
C LYS A 85 7.64 16.10 1.38
N ASP A 86 6.77 16.58 0.52
CA ASP A 86 7.11 17.52 -0.53
C ASP A 86 5.93 18.44 -0.81
N SER A 87 6.21 19.60 -1.41
CA SER A 87 5.21 20.63 -1.68
C SER A 87 5.69 21.54 -2.79
N ALA A 88 4.75 22.14 -3.51
CA ALA A 88 5.05 23.19 -4.50
C ALA A 88 5.81 24.38 -3.89
N LEU A 89 5.75 24.60 -2.56
CA LEU A 89 6.56 25.61 -1.86
C LEU A 89 8.08 25.40 -2.01
N ASN A 90 8.52 24.17 -2.29
CA ASN A 90 9.93 23.83 -2.44
C ASN A 90 10.37 23.83 -3.91
N ASP A 91 9.45 24.02 -4.87
CA ASP A 91 9.78 24.08 -6.28
C ASP A 91 10.24 25.50 -6.65
N ASN A 92 11.48 25.61 -7.12
CA ASN A 92 12.04 26.89 -7.58
C ASN A 92 11.72 27.15 -9.06
N ASP A 93 11.09 26.21 -9.75
CA ASP A 93 10.63 26.37 -11.12
C ASP A 93 9.25 27.05 -11.12
N SER A 94 9.24 28.35 -11.42
CA SER A 94 8.01 29.15 -11.49
C SER A 94 7.03 28.65 -12.56
N ASP A 95 7.50 27.85 -13.52
CA ASP A 95 6.66 27.29 -14.58
C ASP A 95 6.01 25.95 -14.16
N ASN A 96 6.40 25.38 -13.00
CA ASN A 96 5.95 24.08 -12.48
C ASN A 96 5.31 24.16 -11.09
N ASP A 97 4.49 25.19 -10.84
CA ASP A 97 3.65 25.22 -9.64
C ASP A 97 2.47 24.25 -9.80
N TRP A 98 2.66 23.02 -9.31
CA TRP A 98 1.61 22.00 -9.24
C TRP A 98 0.59 22.26 -8.11
N SER A 99 0.75 23.37 -7.36
CA SER A 99 -0.19 23.92 -6.38
C SER A 99 -0.72 22.86 -5.40
N GLY A 100 0.20 22.17 -4.73
CA GLY A 100 -0.14 21.04 -3.86
C GLY A 100 1.00 20.56 -2.98
N PHE A 101 0.71 19.51 -2.22
CA PHE A 101 1.67 18.79 -1.39
C PHE A 101 1.37 17.30 -1.34
N TYR A 102 2.38 16.53 -0.97
CA TYR A 102 2.23 15.13 -0.57
C TYR A 102 3.10 14.86 0.65
N SER A 103 2.64 13.98 1.54
CA SER A 103 3.37 13.61 2.75
C SER A 103 3.02 12.21 3.21
N GLY A 104 3.99 11.52 3.78
CA GLY A 104 3.86 10.20 4.36
C GLY A 104 4.14 10.24 5.86
N TRP A 105 3.33 9.52 6.63
CA TRP A 105 3.36 9.55 8.09
C TRP A 105 3.27 8.15 8.69
N SER A 106 4.16 7.85 9.63
CA SER A 106 4.13 6.61 10.41
C SER A 106 3.70 6.86 11.85
N LYS A 107 3.08 5.86 12.47
CA LYS A 107 2.73 5.89 13.90
C LYS A 107 2.80 4.50 14.51
N GLU A 108 3.30 4.40 15.74
CA GLU A 108 3.33 3.15 16.47
C GLU A 108 1.90 2.63 16.69
N GLY A 109 1.67 1.34 16.36
CA GLY A 109 0.36 0.71 16.44
C GLY A 109 -0.57 0.98 15.25
N PHE A 110 -0.17 1.81 14.28
CA PHE A 110 -0.88 1.97 13.02
C PHE A 110 -0.29 1.01 11.97
N GLU A 111 -1.13 0.12 11.41
CA GLU A 111 -0.67 -0.89 10.45
C GLU A 111 -0.47 -0.32 9.04
N GLY A 112 0.56 0.49 8.82
CA GLY A 112 0.85 1.08 7.51
C GLY A 112 1.44 2.49 7.65
N GLU A 113 1.36 3.25 6.57
CA GLU A 113 1.69 4.66 6.52
C GLU A 113 0.44 5.44 6.10
N LEU A 114 0.18 6.57 6.77
CA LEU A 114 -0.80 7.55 6.31
C LEU A 114 -0.13 8.41 5.23
N SER A 115 -0.63 8.28 4.00
CA SER A 115 -0.33 9.14 2.87
C SER A 115 -1.37 10.25 2.81
N LEU A 116 -0.92 11.49 2.83
CA LEU A 116 -1.77 12.67 2.72
C LEU A 116 -1.28 13.50 1.54
N SER A 117 -2.19 13.80 0.61
CA SER A 117 -1.92 14.71 -0.50
C SER A 117 -3.03 15.72 -0.67
N ALA A 118 -2.67 16.94 -1.06
CA ALA A 118 -3.63 17.93 -1.51
C ALA A 118 -3.16 18.59 -2.80
N HIS A 119 -4.10 19.00 -3.63
CA HIS A 119 -3.82 19.83 -4.79
C HIS A 119 -4.98 20.77 -5.08
N TYR A 120 -4.68 21.96 -5.59
CA TYR A 120 -5.69 22.92 -6.02
C TYR A 120 -6.09 22.67 -7.48
N ASN A 121 -7.36 22.35 -7.67
CA ASN A 121 -7.98 22.19 -8.98
C ASN A 121 -8.56 23.54 -9.45
N LYS A 122 -7.77 24.24 -10.27
CA LYS A 122 -8.12 25.55 -10.85
C LYS A 122 -9.38 25.54 -11.72
N PHE A 123 -9.78 24.39 -12.25
CA PHE A 123 -10.97 24.30 -13.13
C PHE A 123 -12.28 24.31 -12.33
N GLU A 124 -12.27 23.66 -11.17
CA GLU A 124 -13.43 23.56 -10.27
C GLU A 124 -13.38 24.57 -9.11
N ASP A 125 -12.28 25.35 -9.03
CA ASP A 125 -12.00 26.31 -7.94
C ASP A 125 -12.11 25.67 -6.56
N GLN A 126 -11.46 24.52 -6.39
CA GLN A 126 -11.48 23.75 -5.14
C GLN A 126 -10.13 23.10 -4.87
N THR A 127 -9.81 22.90 -3.60
CA THR A 127 -8.69 22.07 -3.17
C THR A 127 -9.19 20.67 -2.86
N GLU A 128 -8.56 19.66 -3.46
CA GLU A 128 -8.87 18.25 -3.27
C GLU A 128 -7.81 17.62 -2.36
N VAL A 129 -8.26 16.91 -1.31
CA VAL A 129 -7.41 16.31 -0.27
C VAL A 129 -7.68 14.82 -0.15
N MET A 130 -6.64 14.01 -0.22
CA MET A 130 -6.73 12.55 -0.14
C MET A 130 -5.99 12.03 1.10
N PHE A 131 -6.64 11.10 1.79
CA PHE A 131 -6.07 10.34 2.90
C PHE A 131 -6.01 8.87 2.48
N ASP A 132 -4.80 8.35 2.37
CA ASP A 132 -4.58 6.98 1.96
C ASP A 132 -3.76 6.20 2.97
N LYS A 133 -4.11 4.92 3.12
CA LYS A 133 -3.32 3.94 3.86
C LYS A 133 -2.40 3.22 2.89
N ARG A 134 -1.10 3.50 2.97
CA ARG A 134 -0.08 2.76 2.22
C ARG A 134 0.45 1.61 3.06
N PRO A 135 0.55 0.38 2.53
CA PRO A 135 1.20 -0.71 3.25
C PRO A 135 2.69 -0.39 3.42
N ILE A 136 3.24 -0.63 4.61
CA ILE A 136 4.68 -0.62 4.81
C ILE A 136 5.22 -1.92 4.21
N LEU A 137 5.89 -1.81 3.07
CA LEU A 137 6.53 -2.94 2.42
C LEU A 137 7.83 -3.27 3.16
N VAL A 138 7.80 -4.29 4.01
CA VAL A 138 8.97 -4.75 4.78
C VAL A 138 9.66 -5.88 4.01
N SER A 139 10.98 -5.82 3.87
CA SER A 139 11.78 -6.94 3.38
C SER A 139 12.60 -7.57 4.51
N SER A 140 12.56 -8.90 4.64
CA SER A 140 13.37 -9.64 5.61
C SER A 140 14.58 -10.33 4.95
N SER A 141 15.75 -10.32 5.57
CA SER A 141 16.89 -11.06 5.01
C SER A 141 16.68 -12.57 5.15
N TRP A 142 16.67 -13.29 4.02
CA TRP A 142 16.57 -14.75 3.99
C TRP A 142 17.92 -15.42 3.85
N ILE A 143 18.83 -14.83 3.05
CA ILE A 143 20.17 -15.36 2.79
C ILE A 143 21.19 -14.44 3.47
N GLU A 144 21.71 -14.86 4.62
CA GLU A 144 22.67 -14.06 5.41
C GLU A 144 24.08 -14.13 4.83
N ASP A 145 24.57 -15.35 4.55
CA ASP A 145 25.87 -15.58 3.94
C ASP A 145 25.74 -15.83 2.44
N ILE A 146 26.43 -15.02 1.64
CA ILE A 146 26.43 -15.17 0.18
C ILE A 146 27.26 -16.42 -0.18
N PRO A 147 26.64 -17.48 -0.73
CA PRO A 147 27.35 -18.71 -1.05
C PRO A 147 28.29 -18.52 -2.24
N LYS A 148 29.31 -19.39 -2.34
CA LYS A 148 30.26 -19.37 -3.47
C LYS A 148 29.67 -19.96 -4.76
N VAL A 149 28.67 -20.83 -4.62
CA VAL A 149 28.00 -21.53 -5.72
C VAL A 149 26.52 -21.67 -5.34
N ILE A 150 25.63 -21.49 -6.32
CA ILE A 150 24.20 -21.80 -6.20
C ILE A 150 23.77 -22.72 -7.34
N CYS A 151 22.70 -23.47 -7.14
CA CYS A 151 22.06 -24.33 -8.15
C CYS A 151 20.70 -23.77 -8.53
N ILE A 152 20.40 -23.64 -9.83
CA ILE A 152 19.06 -23.27 -10.31
C ILE A 152 18.42 -24.45 -11.04
N TYR A 153 17.25 -24.87 -10.57
CA TYR A 153 16.43 -25.93 -11.16
C TYR A 153 15.25 -25.31 -11.91
N LYS A 154 15.03 -25.72 -13.17
CA LYS A 154 13.93 -25.18 -14.00
C LYS A 154 12.57 -25.63 -13.53
N ALA A 155 12.48 -26.76 -12.83
CA ALA A 155 11.31 -27.22 -12.11
C ALA A 155 11.72 -27.91 -10.80
N GLU A 156 10.78 -28.02 -9.86
CA GLU A 156 11.03 -28.65 -8.56
C GLU A 156 11.36 -30.16 -8.66
N SER A 157 10.88 -30.82 -9.71
CA SER A 157 11.12 -32.23 -10.00
C SER A 157 12.44 -32.48 -10.73
N ASP A 158 13.19 -31.44 -11.11
CA ASP A 158 14.40 -31.60 -11.90
C ASP A 158 15.56 -32.11 -11.03
N ASN A 159 16.28 -33.11 -11.54
CA ASN A 159 17.48 -33.64 -10.88
C ASN A 159 18.75 -32.88 -11.30
N GLU A 160 18.71 -32.20 -12.44
CA GLU A 160 19.84 -31.44 -12.98
C GLU A 160 19.62 -29.94 -12.73
N CYS A 161 20.67 -29.28 -12.22
CA CYS A 161 20.67 -27.85 -11.94
C CYS A 161 21.64 -27.12 -12.88
N ILE A 162 21.41 -25.83 -13.08
CA ILE A 162 22.41 -24.91 -13.63
C ILE A 162 23.22 -24.36 -12.46
N GLU A 163 24.49 -24.74 -12.37
CA GLU A 163 25.40 -24.16 -11.37
C GLU A 163 25.82 -22.74 -11.76
N ILE A 164 25.71 -21.81 -10.81
CA ILE A 164 26.24 -20.45 -10.94
C ILE A 164 27.38 -20.28 -9.95
N ARG A 165 28.54 -19.85 -10.46
CA ARG A 165 29.77 -19.58 -9.68
C ARG A 165 30.21 -18.12 -9.74
N ASP A 166 29.53 -17.32 -10.55
CA ASP A 166 29.79 -15.89 -10.70
C ASP A 166 29.31 -15.16 -9.43
N LYS A 167 30.26 -14.54 -8.72
CA LYS A 167 29.98 -13.91 -7.42
C LYS A 167 29.05 -12.72 -7.53
N ASP A 168 29.19 -11.91 -8.58
CA ASP A 168 28.39 -10.69 -8.72
C ASP A 168 26.96 -11.04 -9.14
N ARG A 169 26.81 -12.09 -9.95
CA ARG A 169 25.52 -12.68 -10.27
C ARG A 169 24.82 -13.25 -9.03
N ILE A 170 25.53 -14.04 -8.20
CA ILE A 170 24.97 -14.57 -6.95
C ILE A 170 24.57 -13.44 -6.00
N ARG A 171 25.41 -12.42 -5.86
CA ARG A 171 25.10 -11.21 -5.06
C ARG A 171 23.86 -10.49 -5.56
N GLY A 172 23.70 -10.34 -6.88
CA GLY A 172 22.51 -9.73 -7.47
C GLY A 172 21.24 -10.49 -7.11
N ILE A 173 21.26 -11.83 -7.21
CA ILE A 173 20.11 -12.68 -6.86
C ILE A 173 19.79 -12.56 -5.37
N VAL A 174 20.80 -12.67 -4.50
CA VAL A 174 20.62 -12.54 -3.04
C VAL A 174 20.11 -11.15 -2.68
N GLY A 175 20.71 -10.09 -3.25
CA GLY A 175 20.32 -8.70 -3.02
C GLY A 175 18.87 -8.45 -3.39
N PHE A 176 18.44 -8.97 -4.55
CA PHE A 176 17.05 -8.87 -4.99
C PHE A 176 16.10 -9.55 -3.99
N ILE A 177 16.36 -10.81 -3.64
CA ILE A 177 15.49 -11.57 -2.72
C ILE A 177 15.45 -10.91 -1.33
N ASN A 178 16.58 -10.42 -0.82
CA ASN A 178 16.67 -9.88 0.54
C ASN A 178 16.21 -8.42 0.66
N THR A 179 16.21 -7.64 -0.42
CA THR A 179 16.02 -6.18 -0.36
C THR A 179 14.85 -5.73 -1.23
N GLU A 180 14.80 -6.18 -2.48
CA GLU A 180 13.79 -5.73 -3.46
C GLU A 180 12.45 -6.48 -3.31
N ALA A 181 12.51 -7.76 -2.93
CA ALA A 181 11.31 -8.57 -2.68
C ALA A 181 10.78 -8.36 -1.26
N TYR A 182 9.51 -8.00 -1.13
CA TYR A 182 8.87 -7.66 0.14
C TYR A 182 8.15 -8.86 0.75
N ASN A 183 8.09 -8.93 2.08
CA ASN A 183 7.39 -9.97 2.80
C ASN A 183 5.90 -9.95 2.46
N TYR A 184 5.36 -11.10 2.05
CA TYR A 184 3.96 -11.27 1.67
C TYR A 184 3.29 -12.22 2.68
N LYS A 185 2.16 -11.79 3.24
CA LYS A 185 1.49 -12.52 4.33
C LYS A 185 0.34 -13.41 3.86
N GLU A 186 -0.10 -13.25 2.62
CA GLU A 186 -1.22 -14.03 2.06
C GLU A 186 -0.71 -15.23 1.26
N ASP A 187 -1.64 -16.08 0.84
CA ASP A 187 -1.35 -17.21 -0.03
C ASP A 187 -0.90 -16.72 -1.41
N THR A 188 0.11 -17.38 -1.97
CA THR A 188 0.56 -17.09 -3.33
C THR A 188 -0.51 -17.45 -4.33
N LEU A 189 -0.80 -16.55 -5.25
CA LEU A 189 -1.60 -16.89 -6.42
C LEU A 189 -0.81 -17.85 -7.34
N PRO A 190 -1.46 -18.84 -7.95
CA PRO A 190 -0.79 -19.76 -8.87
C PRO A 190 -0.14 -19.01 -10.03
N ARG A 191 0.97 -19.57 -10.52
CA ARG A 191 1.75 -19.06 -11.66
C ARG A 191 2.05 -20.20 -12.62
N SER A 192 2.17 -19.89 -13.90
CA SER A 192 2.42 -20.89 -14.94
C SER A 192 3.85 -21.44 -14.94
N LYS A 193 4.82 -20.67 -14.42
CA LYS A 193 6.22 -21.06 -14.33
C LYS A 193 6.70 -21.09 -12.89
N THR A 194 7.59 -22.02 -12.60
CA THR A 194 8.22 -22.21 -11.29
C THR A 194 9.68 -22.51 -11.52
N THR A 195 10.58 -21.96 -10.71
CA THR A 195 12.01 -22.28 -10.70
C THR A 195 12.46 -22.40 -9.25
N VAL A 196 13.45 -23.24 -8.94
CA VAL A 196 13.99 -23.39 -7.59
C VAL A 196 15.44 -22.98 -7.57
N ILE A 197 15.79 -22.07 -6.65
CA ILE A 197 17.17 -21.65 -6.39
C ILE A 197 17.60 -22.31 -5.09
N ASP A 198 18.66 -23.11 -5.16
CA ASP A 198 19.29 -23.75 -4.01
C ASP A 198 20.57 -23.01 -3.64
N PHE A 199 20.55 -22.35 -2.49
CA PHE A 199 21.69 -21.65 -1.90
C PHE A 199 22.54 -22.57 -0.98
N GLY A 200 22.17 -23.86 -0.89
CA GLY A 200 22.80 -24.87 -0.04
C GLY A 200 22.18 -24.96 1.35
N ASN A 201 22.02 -23.84 2.03
CA ASN A 201 21.35 -23.77 3.34
C ASN A 201 19.85 -23.49 3.25
N ILE A 202 19.39 -22.89 2.15
CA ILE A 202 17.98 -22.55 1.92
C ILE A 202 17.64 -22.76 0.45
N LYS A 203 16.43 -23.29 0.22
CA LYS A 203 15.82 -23.36 -1.11
C LYS A 203 14.75 -22.29 -1.25
N VAL A 204 14.80 -21.55 -2.34
CA VAL A 204 13.83 -20.52 -2.68
C VAL A 204 13.13 -20.91 -3.97
N LYS A 205 11.82 -21.15 -3.89
CA LYS A 205 10.95 -21.38 -5.04
C LYS A 205 10.48 -20.04 -5.59
N VAL A 206 10.70 -19.81 -6.88
CA VAL A 206 10.31 -18.61 -7.61
C VAL A 206 9.13 -18.95 -8.50
N LEU A 207 7.97 -18.37 -8.22
CA LEU A 207 6.73 -18.51 -8.98
C LEU A 207 6.53 -17.27 -9.84
N TYR A 208 6.42 -17.42 -11.17
CA TYR A 208 6.36 -16.27 -12.07
C TYR A 208 5.57 -16.55 -13.36
N GLU A 209 5.07 -15.48 -13.98
CA GLU A 209 4.33 -15.51 -15.24
C GLU A 209 4.31 -14.12 -15.88
N ASP A 210 5.05 -13.94 -16.97
CA ASP A 210 5.07 -12.73 -17.79
C ASP A 210 5.21 -11.41 -16.97
N LYS A 211 4.17 -10.56 -17.03
CA LYS A 211 4.08 -9.25 -16.36
C LYS A 211 3.38 -9.32 -15.00
N LYS A 212 3.12 -10.52 -14.48
CA LYS A 212 2.48 -10.69 -13.16
C LYS A 212 3.53 -10.62 -12.04
N THR A 213 3.05 -10.33 -10.84
CA THR A 213 3.84 -10.40 -9.60
C THR A 213 4.57 -11.74 -9.48
N ILE A 214 5.84 -11.67 -9.12
CA ILE A 214 6.70 -12.82 -8.81
C ILE A 214 6.54 -13.14 -7.32
N TYR A 215 6.41 -14.41 -6.96
CA TYR A 215 6.49 -14.85 -5.58
C TYR A 215 7.75 -15.66 -5.31
N PHE A 216 8.33 -15.46 -4.13
CA PHE A 216 9.43 -16.23 -3.59
C PHE A 216 8.91 -16.99 -2.38
N GLN A 217 9.10 -18.30 -2.35
CA GLN A 217 8.67 -19.15 -1.23
C GLN A 217 9.87 -19.90 -0.67
N SER A 218 10.00 -19.91 0.65
CA SER A 218 10.96 -20.72 1.37
C SER A 218 10.38 -21.15 2.71
N GLU A 219 11.14 -21.93 3.48
CA GLU A 219 10.79 -22.23 4.87
C GLU A 219 10.69 -20.98 5.78
N LYS A 220 11.28 -19.85 5.37
CA LYS A 220 11.20 -18.57 6.09
C LYS A 220 9.90 -17.79 5.79
N GLY A 221 9.10 -18.22 4.82
CA GLY A 221 7.83 -17.59 4.46
C GLY A 221 7.70 -17.29 2.97
N VAL A 222 6.91 -16.27 2.65
CA VAL A 222 6.65 -15.82 1.28
C VAL A 222 7.08 -14.37 1.11
N LYS A 223 7.65 -14.05 -0.04
CA LYS A 223 7.89 -12.68 -0.51
C LYS A 223 7.29 -12.48 -1.89
N GLU A 224 7.05 -11.23 -2.25
CA GLU A 224 6.63 -10.84 -3.58
C GLU A 224 7.44 -9.69 -4.14
N SER A 225 7.48 -9.59 -5.47
CA SER A 225 8.04 -8.45 -6.18
C SER A 225 7.29 -8.22 -7.50
N LYS A 226 7.34 -6.98 -7.99
CA LYS A 226 7.05 -6.71 -9.41
C LYS A 226 8.03 -7.50 -10.29
N PRO A 227 7.61 -7.90 -11.50
CA PRO A 227 8.50 -8.57 -12.43
C PRO A 227 9.65 -7.65 -12.83
N ASP A 228 10.88 -8.13 -12.64
CA ASP A 228 12.10 -7.39 -12.94
C ASP A 228 12.92 -8.13 -14.01
N PRO A 229 13.12 -7.52 -15.20
CA PRO A 229 13.90 -8.14 -16.28
C PRO A 229 15.34 -8.47 -15.87
N GLY A 230 15.99 -7.60 -15.09
CA GLY A 230 17.36 -7.81 -14.60
C GLY A 230 17.43 -9.01 -13.67
N PHE A 231 16.41 -9.23 -12.83
CA PHE A 231 16.33 -10.45 -12.02
C PHE A 231 16.21 -11.73 -12.88
N PHE A 232 15.38 -11.71 -13.92
CA PHE A 232 15.26 -12.87 -14.83
C PHE A 232 16.56 -13.14 -15.62
N GLU A 233 17.27 -12.09 -16.04
CA GLU A 233 18.60 -12.21 -16.65
C GLU A 233 19.60 -12.84 -15.69
N LEU A 234 19.59 -12.44 -14.41
CA LEU A 234 20.41 -13.06 -13.37
C LEU A 234 20.08 -14.55 -13.17
N LEU A 235 18.86 -14.99 -13.44
CA LEU A 235 18.50 -16.42 -13.38
C LEU A 235 18.73 -17.15 -14.71
N ASN A 236 18.97 -16.44 -15.82
CA ASN A 236 19.03 -16.97 -17.17
C ASN A 236 17.78 -17.81 -17.51
N ILE A 237 16.61 -17.30 -17.12
CA ILE A 237 15.30 -17.90 -17.42
C ILE A 237 14.48 -16.93 -18.28
N PRO A 238 13.65 -17.46 -19.21
CA PRO A 238 12.79 -16.61 -20.01
C PRO A 238 11.69 -16.03 -19.13
N GLN A 239 11.37 -14.75 -19.34
CA GLN A 239 10.20 -14.09 -18.74
C GLN A 239 8.92 -14.83 -19.13
#